data_AF-A0A317ISK9-F1
#
_entry.id   AF-A0A317ISK9-F1
#
_cell.length_a   1.000
_cell.length_b   1.000
_cell.length_c   1.000
_cell.angle_alpha   90.00
_cell.angle_beta   90.00
_cell.angle_gamma   90.00
#
_symmetry.space_group_name_H-M   'P 1'
#
loop_
_entity.id
_entity.type
_entity.pdbx_description
1 polymer ?
#
loop_
_entity_poly.entity_id
_entity_poly.type
_entity_poly.pdbx_seq_one_letter_code
_entity_poly.pdbx_strand_id
1 'polypeptide(L)'
;MNRKLILVLGLIILFAMEIGKVYFIMPFPGSQRANTINLAYFINKNIWWMRLIAIALIIIPVIGVFRTGKVWGKIALSIVLILYAGIFYLVNFKFLADKIFYQPKTKVLASLNDNKVSMGNLVVGVEFNGEAKAYPIEVIGYHHQVRDTVGGVPVMVTYCTVCRTGRVFSPEVNGANEQFRLVGMDHFNAMFEDSRTTSWWQQETGEAIAGPLKGTMLKELPSQQMRLSAWVRKYPNTKVLQPDTVFKKAYANLEGYDKGTIDGDLEHRDSASWKFKSWVVGVPVNNSARAYDWNDLLKYKVINDSISSASYVVCVEPDSVSFHVWNATVGGNRLNFTWDNSTQTLKDSNTGSSWNFDGLGIAGPLKDSVLKPVKAYQEFWHSWKHFHPETDSFSYTINK
;
A
#
# COMPACT_ATOMS: atom_id res chain seq x y z
N MET A 1 49.31 8.91 2.12
CA MET A 1 48.28 8.42 3.07
C MET A 1 48.71 7.06 3.62
N ASN A 2 48.59 6.84 4.94
CA ASN A 2 49.02 5.59 5.60
C ASN A 2 48.24 4.39 5.03
N ARG A 3 48.92 3.36 4.48
CA ARG A 3 48.27 2.18 3.86
C ARG A 3 47.23 1.51 4.77
N LYS A 4 47.45 1.52 6.09
CA LYS A 4 46.48 1.01 7.06
C LYS A 4 45.21 1.87 7.11
N LEU A 5 45.36 3.19 7.06
CA LEU A 5 44.23 4.12 7.02
C LEU A 5 43.41 3.95 5.74
N ILE A 6 44.07 3.77 4.59
CA ILE A 6 43.38 3.48 3.32
C ILE A 6 42.55 2.20 3.41
N LEU A 7 43.15 1.13 3.96
CA LEU A 7 42.47 -0.15 4.15
C LEU A 7 41.23 0.00 5.05
N VAL A 8 41.38 0.66 6.20
CA VAL A 8 40.28 0.85 7.16
C VAL A 8 39.18 1.70 6.55
N LEU A 9 39.50 2.85 5.95
CA LEU A 9 38.50 3.72 5.33
C LEU A 9 37.80 3.03 4.15
N GLY A 10 38.55 2.33 3.29
CA GLY A 10 37.96 1.60 2.17
C GLY A 10 37.03 0.48 2.61
N LEU A 11 37.37 -0.25 3.68
CA LEU A 11 36.48 -1.25 4.28
C LEU A 11 35.23 -0.59 4.89
N ILE A 12 35.38 0.51 5.65
CA ILE A 12 34.22 1.24 6.21
C ILE A 12 33.27 1.68 5.10
N ILE A 13 33.81 2.27 4.02
CA ILE A 13 33.01 2.68 2.86
C ILE A 13 32.30 1.47 2.25
N LEU A 14 33.01 0.36 2.04
CA LEU A 14 32.44 -0.86 1.46
C LEU A 14 31.28 -1.41 2.31
N PHE A 15 31.44 -1.51 3.62
CA PHE A 15 30.37 -1.93 4.55
C PHE A 15 29.22 -0.93 4.59
N ALA A 16 29.50 0.36 4.72
CA ALA A 16 28.49 1.41 4.82
C ALA A 16 27.58 1.45 3.58
N MET A 17 28.13 1.21 2.38
CA MET A 17 27.35 1.20 1.14
C MET A 17 26.46 -0.04 1.02
N GLU A 18 26.92 -1.22 1.44
CA GLU A 18 26.04 -2.41 1.50
C GLU A 18 24.90 -2.22 2.49
N ILE A 19 25.20 -1.73 3.69
CA ILE A 19 24.18 -1.48 4.72
C ILE A 19 23.22 -0.39 4.23
N GLY A 20 23.75 0.73 3.70
CA GLY A 20 22.95 1.84 3.19
C GLY A 20 22.00 1.45 2.06
N LYS A 21 22.40 0.51 1.18
CA LYS A 21 21.54 0.00 0.10
C LYS A 21 20.20 -0.54 0.58
N VAL A 22 20.16 -1.11 1.79
CA VAL A 22 18.96 -1.73 2.36
C VAL A 22 18.38 -0.85 3.47
N TYR A 23 19.21 -0.24 4.31
CA TYR A 23 18.77 0.55 5.46
C TYR A 23 17.81 1.68 5.07
N PHE A 24 18.05 2.39 3.97
CA PHE A 24 17.21 3.53 3.56
C PHE A 24 15.89 3.15 2.88
N ILE A 25 15.68 1.88 2.52
CA ILE A 25 14.50 1.42 1.78
C ILE A 25 13.73 0.29 2.48
N MET A 26 14.14 -0.08 3.68
CA MET A 26 13.49 -1.12 4.50
C MET A 26 13.16 -0.53 5.87
N PRO A 27 12.18 -1.07 6.62
CA PRO A 27 11.67 -0.48 7.86
C PRO A 27 12.61 -0.68 9.07
N PHE A 28 13.89 -0.29 8.94
CA PHE A 28 14.82 -0.25 10.06
C PHE A 28 14.56 0.97 10.95
N PRO A 29 14.89 0.92 12.25
CA PRO A 29 14.72 2.05 13.15
C PRO A 29 15.31 3.36 12.57
N GLY A 30 14.47 4.39 12.47
CA GLY A 30 14.83 5.71 11.96
C GLY A 30 14.74 5.89 10.44
N SER A 31 14.88 4.82 9.64
CA SER A 31 14.96 4.91 8.17
C SER A 31 13.71 5.54 7.53
N GLN A 32 12.52 5.18 8.03
CA GLN A 32 11.23 5.57 7.48
C GLN A 32 10.73 6.94 7.98
N ARG A 33 11.59 7.71 8.65
CA ARG A 33 11.25 9.05 9.18
C ARG A 33 12.10 10.16 8.57
N ALA A 34 13.11 9.80 7.78
CA ALA A 34 14.07 10.74 7.21
C ALA A 34 13.93 10.79 5.69
N ASN A 35 14.04 12.00 5.12
CA ASN A 35 13.99 12.23 3.68
C ASN A 35 15.28 11.75 2.99
N THR A 36 15.41 10.43 2.80
CA THR A 36 16.63 9.78 2.29
C THR A 36 16.47 9.19 0.89
N ILE A 37 15.30 9.33 0.26
CA ILE A 37 14.96 8.70 -1.01
C ILE A 37 15.98 8.98 -2.14
N ASN A 38 16.45 10.22 -2.28
CA ASN A 38 17.44 10.56 -3.31
C ASN A 38 18.79 9.86 -3.07
N LEU A 39 19.22 9.75 -1.80
CA LEU A 39 20.44 9.04 -1.42
C LEU A 39 20.28 7.54 -1.63
N ALA A 40 19.14 6.97 -1.24
CA ALA A 40 18.81 5.57 -1.45
C ALA A 40 18.85 5.21 -2.94
N TYR A 41 18.22 6.02 -3.79
CA TYR A 41 18.23 5.86 -5.24
C TYR A 41 19.65 5.96 -5.80
N PHE A 42 20.43 6.95 -5.37
CA PHE A 42 21.82 7.11 -5.79
C PHE A 42 22.68 5.88 -5.46
N ILE A 43 22.59 5.37 -4.22
CA ILE A 43 23.31 4.17 -3.79
C ILE A 43 22.88 2.98 -4.65
N ASN A 44 21.58 2.78 -4.84
CA ASN A 44 21.07 1.64 -5.60
C ASN A 44 21.55 1.66 -7.06
N LYS A 45 21.46 2.80 -7.73
CA LYS A 45 21.85 2.96 -9.13
C LYS A 45 23.37 2.80 -9.33
N ASN A 46 24.18 3.26 -8.37
CA ASN A 46 25.63 3.32 -8.51
C ASN A 46 26.38 2.24 -7.73
N ILE A 47 25.68 1.29 -7.09
CA ILE A 47 26.29 0.33 -6.16
C ILE A 47 27.49 -0.43 -6.75
N TRP A 48 27.42 -0.80 -8.04
CA TRP A 48 28.52 -1.52 -8.70
C TRP A 48 29.77 -0.66 -8.86
N TRP A 49 29.64 0.58 -9.31
CA TRP A 49 30.77 1.50 -9.41
C TRP A 49 31.36 1.82 -8.04
N MET A 50 30.49 2.03 -7.06
CA MET A 50 30.88 2.26 -5.67
C MET A 50 31.69 1.07 -5.11
N ARG A 51 31.26 -0.16 -5.37
CA ARG A 51 32.02 -1.38 -5.02
C ARG A 51 33.37 -1.45 -5.74
N LEU A 52 33.40 -1.23 -7.04
CA LEU A 52 34.64 -1.28 -7.83
C LEU A 52 35.68 -0.29 -7.31
N ILE A 53 35.26 0.95 -7.03
CA ILE A 53 36.13 1.99 -6.47
C ILE A 53 36.62 1.57 -5.08
N ALA A 54 35.73 1.13 -4.19
CA ALA A 54 36.11 0.70 -2.84
C ALA A 54 37.05 -0.52 -2.85
N ILE A 55 36.82 -1.50 -3.73
CA ILE A 55 37.70 -2.66 -3.92
C ILE A 55 39.07 -2.22 -4.45
N ALA A 56 39.11 -1.34 -5.45
CA ALA A 56 40.36 -0.81 -5.99
C ALA A 56 41.19 -0.06 -4.93
N LEU A 57 40.53 0.65 -4.00
CA LEU A 57 41.21 1.31 -2.89
C LEU A 57 41.85 0.33 -1.90
N ILE A 58 41.21 -0.82 -1.62
CA ILE A 58 41.69 -1.76 -0.59
C ILE A 58 42.56 -2.89 -1.14
N ILE A 59 42.54 -3.20 -2.44
CA ILE A 59 43.19 -4.40 -2.99
C ILE A 59 44.71 -4.40 -2.75
N ILE A 60 45.40 -3.27 -2.97
CA ILE A 60 46.85 -3.17 -2.74
C ILE A 60 47.20 -3.29 -1.24
N PRO A 61 46.56 -2.56 -0.31
CA PRO A 61 46.75 -2.76 1.12
C PRO A 61 46.47 -4.20 1.59
N VAL A 62 45.40 -4.83 1.08
CA VAL A 62 45.05 -6.23 1.39
C VAL A 62 46.18 -7.18 0.98
N ILE A 63 46.65 -7.08 -0.27
CA ILE A 63 47.80 -7.86 -0.76
C ILE A 63 49.03 -7.63 0.12
N GLY A 64 49.29 -6.39 0.54
CA GLY A 64 50.37 -6.04 1.45
C GLY A 64 50.28 -6.78 2.79
N VAL A 65 49.10 -6.81 3.43
CA VAL A 65 48.88 -7.52 4.70
C VAL A 65 49.11 -9.03 4.54
N PHE A 66 48.62 -9.63 3.45
CA PHE A 66 48.79 -11.08 3.24
C PHE A 66 50.21 -11.49 2.86
N ARG A 67 50.95 -10.64 2.13
CA ARG A 67 52.36 -10.90 1.75
C ARG A 67 53.32 -10.68 2.92
N THR A 68 53.26 -9.53 3.59
CA THR A 68 54.30 -9.11 4.54
C THR A 68 53.80 -8.92 5.97
N GLY A 69 52.50 -9.09 6.24
CA GLY A 69 51.92 -8.89 7.56
C GLY A 69 52.15 -10.05 8.54
N LYS A 70 52.02 -9.76 9.84
CA LYS A 70 52.04 -10.76 10.92
C LYS A 70 50.80 -11.67 10.86
N VAL A 71 50.91 -12.90 11.37
CA VAL A 71 49.83 -13.91 11.38
C VAL A 71 48.51 -13.34 11.92
N TRP A 72 48.54 -12.67 13.08
CA TRP A 72 47.34 -12.05 13.67
C TRP A 72 46.70 -10.98 12.78
N GLY A 73 47.49 -10.21 12.03
CA GLY A 73 46.97 -9.24 11.07
C GLY A 73 46.27 -9.90 9.88
N LYS A 74 46.80 -11.03 9.41
CA LYS A 74 46.16 -11.84 8.36
C LYS A 74 44.86 -12.46 8.83
N ILE A 75 44.84 -13.02 10.05
CA ILE A 75 43.64 -13.60 10.66
C ILE A 75 42.56 -12.51 10.82
N ALA A 76 42.90 -11.38 11.43
CA ALA A 76 41.96 -10.28 11.64
C ALA A 76 41.37 -9.76 10.32
N LEU A 77 42.21 -9.53 9.30
CA LEU A 77 41.74 -9.09 7.99
C LEU A 77 40.85 -10.15 7.31
N SER A 78 41.20 -11.44 7.42
CA SER A 78 40.38 -12.53 6.87
C SER A 78 39.00 -12.58 7.51
N ILE A 79 38.91 -12.41 8.84
CA ILE A 79 37.63 -12.34 9.56
C ILE A 79 36.78 -11.17 9.04
N VAL A 80 37.37 -9.99 8.86
CA VAL A 80 36.65 -8.81 8.35
C VAL A 80 36.15 -9.03 6.91
N LEU A 81 36.95 -9.64 6.05
CA LEU A 81 36.55 -9.95 4.67
C LEU A 81 35.43 -11.02 4.60
N ILE A 82 35.49 -12.03 5.48
CA ILE A 82 34.42 -13.03 5.61
C ILE A 82 33.12 -12.37 6.11
N LEU A 83 33.22 -11.49 7.11
CA LEU A 83 32.09 -10.72 7.60
C LEU A 83 31.47 -9.87 6.48
N TYR A 84 32.31 -9.19 5.69
CA TYR A 84 31.84 -8.44 4.52
C TYR A 84 31.09 -9.33 3.53
N ALA A 85 31.65 -10.50 3.18
CA ALA A 85 31.00 -11.44 2.28
C ALA A 85 29.63 -11.91 2.82
N GLY A 86 29.52 -12.13 4.13
CA GLY A 86 28.26 -12.43 4.80
C GLY A 86 27.24 -11.30 4.69
N ILE A 87 27.65 -10.06 4.98
CA ILE A 87 26.77 -8.88 4.83
C ILE A 87 26.36 -8.68 3.38
N PHE A 88 27.30 -8.76 2.45
CA PHE A 88 27.02 -8.69 1.02
C PHE A 88 25.96 -9.72 0.61
N TYR A 89 26.10 -10.97 1.06
CA TYR A 89 25.12 -12.01 0.78
C TYR A 89 23.74 -11.67 1.36
N LEU A 90 23.67 -11.32 2.65
CA LEU A 90 22.39 -10.99 3.30
C LEU A 90 21.70 -9.80 2.62
N VAL A 91 22.43 -8.71 2.41
CA VAL A 91 21.93 -7.49 1.78
C VAL A 91 21.44 -7.75 0.36
N ASN A 92 22.15 -8.53 -0.46
CA ASN A 92 21.83 -8.67 -1.88
C ASN A 92 20.87 -9.83 -2.19
N PHE A 93 20.72 -10.80 -1.29
CA PHE A 93 19.96 -12.02 -1.56
C PHE A 93 18.88 -12.35 -0.52
N LYS A 94 18.85 -11.65 0.63
CA LYS A 94 17.87 -11.93 1.70
C LYS A 94 17.06 -10.72 2.13
N PHE A 95 17.65 -9.53 2.19
CA PHE A 95 17.02 -8.36 2.81
C PHE A 95 16.37 -7.36 1.84
N LEU A 96 16.52 -7.54 0.52
CA LEU A 96 15.80 -6.74 -0.45
C LEU A 96 14.32 -7.16 -0.53
N ALA A 97 13.43 -6.19 -0.73
CA ALA A 97 12.00 -6.43 -0.77
C ALA A 97 11.62 -7.46 -1.86
N ASP A 98 12.22 -7.38 -3.05
CA ASP A 98 12.02 -8.35 -4.15
C ASP A 98 12.63 -9.75 -3.91
N LYS A 99 13.33 -9.95 -2.78
CA LYS A 99 13.81 -11.27 -2.30
C LYS A 99 13.02 -11.79 -1.10
N ILE A 100 12.12 -10.99 -0.54
CA ILE A 100 11.24 -11.34 0.57
C ILE A 100 9.81 -11.59 0.04
N PHE A 101 9.34 -10.67 -0.80
CA PHE A 101 8.00 -10.64 -1.36
C PHE A 101 8.06 -10.98 -2.84
N TYR A 102 7.67 -12.21 -3.17
CA TYR A 102 7.65 -12.70 -4.54
C TYR A 102 6.32 -12.35 -5.21
N GLN A 103 6.26 -12.30 -6.53
CA GLN A 103 4.99 -12.27 -7.25
C GLN A 103 4.31 -13.65 -7.21
N PRO A 104 2.98 -13.75 -7.40
CA PRO A 104 2.30 -15.03 -7.55
C PRO A 104 2.93 -15.86 -8.67
N LYS A 105 3.17 -17.17 -8.44
CA LYS A 105 3.66 -18.07 -9.49
C LYS A 105 2.52 -18.53 -10.38
N THR A 106 1.37 -18.81 -9.75
CA THR A 106 0.14 -19.19 -10.45
C THR A 106 -0.94 -18.18 -10.12
N LYS A 107 -1.47 -17.50 -11.15
CA LYS A 107 -2.59 -16.56 -11.00
C LYS A 107 -3.88 -17.24 -11.44
N VAL A 108 -4.68 -17.70 -10.48
CA VAL A 108 -5.99 -18.31 -10.73
C VAL A 108 -7.10 -17.35 -10.31
N LEU A 109 -7.96 -16.97 -11.26
CA LEU A 109 -9.17 -16.19 -11.04
C LEU A 109 -10.36 -17.14 -11.18
N ALA A 110 -10.97 -17.51 -10.06
CA ALA A 110 -12.06 -18.49 -10.02
C ALA A 110 -13.44 -17.80 -10.07
N SER A 111 -14.43 -18.50 -10.62
CA SER A 111 -15.84 -18.13 -10.45
C SER A 111 -16.25 -18.29 -8.98
N LEU A 112 -17.44 -17.79 -8.60
CA LEU A 112 -17.95 -17.99 -7.24
C LEU A 112 -18.21 -19.47 -6.90
N ASN A 113 -18.55 -20.30 -7.89
CA ASN A 113 -18.78 -21.73 -7.68
C ASN A 113 -17.50 -22.48 -7.29
N ASP A 114 -16.34 -22.00 -7.75
CA ASP A 114 -15.03 -22.60 -7.51
C ASP A 114 -14.20 -21.80 -6.48
N ASN A 115 -14.80 -20.78 -5.86
CA ASN A 115 -14.12 -19.87 -4.95
C ASN A 115 -13.83 -20.55 -3.60
N LYS A 116 -12.57 -20.46 -3.15
CA LYS A 116 -12.12 -20.96 -1.85
C LYS A 116 -11.89 -19.85 -0.83
N VAL A 117 -11.97 -18.59 -1.24
CA VAL A 117 -11.81 -17.43 -0.36
C VAL A 117 -13.10 -17.22 0.44
N SER A 118 -12.98 -17.06 1.75
CA SER A 118 -14.13 -16.81 2.61
C SER A 118 -14.86 -15.53 2.21
N MET A 119 -16.20 -15.57 2.19
CA MET A 119 -17.05 -14.41 1.92
C MET A 119 -16.87 -13.28 2.95
N GLY A 120 -16.28 -13.58 4.11
CA GLY A 120 -15.94 -12.61 5.15
C GLY A 120 -14.64 -11.84 4.92
N ASN A 121 -13.79 -12.27 3.99
CA ASN A 121 -12.49 -11.64 3.76
C ASN A 121 -12.63 -10.28 3.10
N LEU A 122 -11.70 -9.37 3.37
CA LEU A 122 -11.60 -8.12 2.64
C LEU A 122 -11.00 -8.33 1.26
N VAL A 123 -11.53 -7.58 0.30
CA VAL A 123 -11.05 -7.55 -1.08
C VAL A 123 -10.87 -6.12 -1.54
N VAL A 124 -9.91 -5.92 -2.45
CA VAL A 124 -9.94 -4.82 -3.40
C VAL A 124 -10.72 -5.32 -4.61
N GLY A 125 -11.84 -4.68 -4.92
CA GLY A 125 -12.68 -4.96 -6.07
C GLY A 125 -12.40 -3.98 -7.21
N VAL A 126 -12.35 -4.50 -8.43
CA VAL A 126 -12.16 -3.73 -9.66
C VAL A 126 -13.21 -4.16 -10.68
N GLU A 127 -13.89 -3.20 -11.29
CA GLU A 127 -14.84 -3.44 -12.37
C GLU A 127 -14.53 -2.51 -13.54
N PHE A 128 -14.51 -3.08 -14.74
CA PHE A 128 -14.42 -2.35 -15.99
C PHE A 128 -15.19 -3.08 -17.08
N ASN A 129 -15.93 -2.32 -17.88
CA ASN A 129 -16.62 -2.82 -19.07
C ASN A 129 -17.49 -4.08 -18.80
N GLY A 130 -18.11 -4.16 -17.63
CA GLY A 130 -18.97 -5.26 -17.21
C GLY A 130 -18.23 -6.50 -16.65
N GLU A 131 -16.89 -6.51 -16.64
CA GLU A 131 -16.11 -7.55 -15.96
C GLU A 131 -15.66 -7.06 -14.58
N ALA A 132 -16.08 -7.77 -13.54
CA ALA A 132 -15.68 -7.52 -12.16
C ALA A 132 -14.71 -8.60 -11.68
N LYS A 133 -13.67 -8.18 -10.94
CA LYS A 133 -12.75 -9.09 -10.24
C LYS A 133 -12.47 -8.61 -8.82
N ALA A 134 -12.28 -9.55 -7.90
CA ALA A 134 -11.96 -9.31 -6.51
C ALA A 134 -10.59 -9.90 -6.16
N TYR A 135 -9.81 -9.12 -5.40
CA TYR A 135 -8.45 -9.45 -5.00
C TYR A 135 -8.36 -9.46 -3.47
N PRO A 136 -8.30 -10.63 -2.81
CA PRO A 136 -8.26 -10.71 -1.35
C PRO A 136 -7.03 -10.05 -0.76
N ILE A 137 -7.21 -9.23 0.28
CA ILE A 137 -6.14 -8.44 0.89
C ILE A 137 -5.03 -9.33 1.45
N GLU A 138 -5.35 -10.47 2.07
CA GLU A 138 -4.35 -11.42 2.58
C GLU A 138 -3.46 -12.02 1.48
N VAL A 139 -3.95 -12.06 0.22
CA VAL A 139 -3.17 -12.54 -0.92
C VAL A 139 -2.33 -11.39 -1.48
N ILE A 140 -2.96 -10.27 -1.85
CA ILE A 140 -2.26 -9.15 -2.49
C ILE A 140 -1.36 -8.39 -1.52
N GLY A 141 -1.64 -8.44 -0.21
CA GLY A 141 -0.83 -7.82 0.84
C GLY A 141 0.56 -8.44 0.93
N TYR A 142 0.69 -9.77 0.79
CA TYR A 142 2.00 -10.42 0.73
C TYR A 142 2.76 -10.06 -0.56
N HIS A 143 2.07 -10.05 -1.69
CA HIS A 143 2.70 -9.80 -2.99
C HIS A 143 2.97 -8.30 -3.23
N HIS A 144 2.33 -7.41 -2.49
CA HIS A 144 2.22 -5.96 -2.67
C HIS A 144 1.64 -5.49 -4.00
N GLN A 145 1.68 -6.32 -5.04
CA GLN A 145 1.07 -6.08 -6.34
C GLN A 145 0.60 -7.37 -7.02
N VAL A 146 -0.46 -7.27 -7.81
CA VAL A 146 -0.88 -8.26 -8.79
C VAL A 146 -1.17 -7.55 -10.11
N ARG A 147 -0.53 -8.04 -11.18
CA ARG A 147 -0.76 -7.59 -12.56
C ARG A 147 -1.93 -8.36 -13.15
N ASP A 148 -2.94 -7.66 -13.68
CA ASP A 148 -4.08 -8.31 -14.34
C ASP A 148 -4.66 -7.50 -15.51
N THR A 149 -5.68 -8.04 -16.15
CA THR A 149 -6.51 -7.35 -17.14
C THR A 149 -7.98 -7.56 -16.80
N VAL A 150 -8.73 -6.48 -16.61
CA VAL A 150 -10.14 -6.49 -16.23
C VAL A 150 -10.94 -5.77 -17.31
N GLY A 151 -11.87 -6.44 -17.97
CA GLY A 151 -12.67 -5.81 -19.04
C GLY A 151 -11.83 -5.27 -20.20
N GLY A 152 -10.69 -5.91 -20.48
CA GLY A 152 -9.71 -5.46 -21.48
C GLY A 152 -8.76 -4.35 -21.00
N VAL A 153 -8.91 -3.84 -19.78
CA VAL A 153 -8.05 -2.78 -19.20
C VAL A 153 -6.91 -3.42 -18.39
N PRO A 154 -5.64 -3.18 -18.73
CA PRO A 154 -4.50 -3.60 -17.90
C PRO A 154 -4.51 -2.87 -16.55
N VAL A 155 -4.33 -3.62 -15.45
CA VAL A 155 -4.37 -3.08 -14.07
C VAL A 155 -3.19 -3.55 -13.24
N MET A 156 -2.70 -2.67 -12.35
CA MET A 156 -1.81 -2.96 -11.23
C MET A 156 -2.63 -2.87 -9.95
N VAL A 157 -3.04 -4.00 -9.39
CA VAL A 157 -3.73 -4.00 -8.10
C VAL A 157 -2.66 -4.06 -7.02
N THR A 158 -2.60 -3.05 -6.16
CA THR A 158 -1.55 -2.91 -5.14
C THR A 158 -2.14 -2.85 -3.75
N TYR A 159 -1.37 -3.32 -2.77
CA TYR A 159 -1.74 -3.19 -1.37
C TYR A 159 -0.50 -2.97 -0.49
N CYS A 160 -0.51 -1.90 0.30
CA CYS A 160 0.52 -1.62 1.30
C CYS A 160 0.02 -2.05 2.69
N THR A 161 0.56 -3.15 3.23
CA THR A 161 0.14 -3.68 4.54
C THR A 161 0.42 -2.71 5.70
N VAL A 162 1.53 -1.98 5.64
CA VAL A 162 1.94 -0.99 6.65
C VAL A 162 1.27 0.38 6.50
N CYS A 163 0.46 0.55 5.43
CA CYS A 163 -0.39 1.71 5.18
C CYS A 163 -1.87 1.39 5.38
N ARG A 164 -2.25 0.11 5.28
CA ARG A 164 -3.63 -0.38 5.12
C ARG A 164 -4.32 0.05 3.83
N THR A 165 -3.54 0.45 2.82
CA THR A 165 -4.08 1.06 1.62
C THR A 165 -4.06 0.10 0.42
N GLY A 166 -5.22 -0.09 -0.20
CA GLY A 166 -5.36 -0.60 -1.56
C GLY A 166 -5.39 0.52 -2.61
N ARG A 167 -4.60 0.40 -3.67
CA ARG A 167 -4.62 1.31 -4.84
C ARG A 167 -4.55 0.50 -6.13
N VAL A 168 -5.22 0.98 -7.18
CA VAL A 168 -5.20 0.33 -8.49
C VAL A 168 -4.72 1.32 -9.53
N PHE A 169 -3.68 0.97 -10.29
CA PHE A 169 -3.10 1.86 -11.31
C PHE A 169 -3.13 1.22 -12.68
N SER A 170 -3.16 2.05 -13.73
CA SER A 170 -2.70 1.64 -15.04
C SER A 170 -1.19 1.37 -14.97
N PRO A 171 -0.68 0.25 -15.51
CA PRO A 171 0.76 0.02 -15.69
C PRO A 171 1.42 0.86 -16.78
N GLU A 172 0.63 1.63 -17.53
CA GLU A 172 1.14 2.32 -18.70
C GLU A 172 2.06 3.45 -18.28
N VAL A 173 3.30 3.42 -18.77
CA VAL A 173 4.30 4.46 -18.59
C VAL A 173 4.78 4.89 -19.97
N ASN A 174 4.55 6.15 -20.33
CA ASN A 174 4.88 6.69 -21.67
C ASN A 174 4.32 5.84 -22.83
N GLY A 175 3.05 5.44 -22.74
CA GLY A 175 2.35 4.71 -23.81
C GLY A 175 2.63 3.21 -23.91
N ALA A 176 3.37 2.63 -22.96
CA ALA A 176 3.67 1.20 -22.93
C ALA A 176 3.40 0.58 -21.55
N ASN A 177 2.83 -0.63 -21.54
CA ASN A 177 2.63 -1.40 -20.31
C ASN A 177 3.98 -1.83 -19.73
N GLU A 178 4.23 -1.42 -18.50
CA GLU A 178 5.51 -1.62 -17.85
C GLU A 178 5.49 -2.80 -16.86
N GLN A 179 6.68 -3.36 -16.58
CA GLN A 179 6.86 -4.35 -15.53
C GLN A 179 7.41 -3.67 -14.28
N PHE A 180 6.81 -3.99 -13.13
CA PHE A 180 7.16 -3.40 -11.86
C PHE A 180 7.73 -4.44 -10.91
N ARG A 181 8.79 -4.10 -10.19
CA ARG A 181 9.27 -4.86 -9.04
C ARG A 181 9.12 -4.05 -7.76
N LEU A 182 8.91 -4.72 -6.63
CA LEU A 182 8.93 -4.05 -5.32
C LEU A 182 10.37 -3.71 -4.95
N VAL A 183 10.64 -2.46 -4.60
CA VAL A 183 11.99 -1.99 -4.23
C VAL A 183 12.18 -2.04 -2.72
N GLY A 184 11.15 -1.61 -1.98
CA GLY A 184 11.22 -1.33 -0.56
C GLY A 184 10.09 -0.39 -0.16
N MET A 185 10.35 0.46 0.82
CA MET A 185 9.42 1.50 1.28
C MET A 185 10.12 2.81 1.65
N ASP A 186 9.39 3.91 1.50
CA ASP A 186 9.76 5.24 1.96
C ASP A 186 8.57 5.81 2.76
N HIS A 187 8.84 6.38 3.93
CA HIS A 187 7.82 6.83 4.88
C HIS A 187 6.72 5.80 5.14
N PHE A 188 7.12 4.54 5.33
CA PHE A 188 6.21 3.39 5.51
C PHE A 188 5.27 3.15 4.33
N ASN A 189 5.53 3.68 3.13
CA ASN A 189 4.77 3.34 1.92
C ASN A 189 5.60 2.52 0.93
N ALA A 190 4.99 1.48 0.37
CA ALA A 190 5.64 0.61 -0.60
C ALA A 190 6.07 1.38 -1.86
N MET A 191 7.23 1.03 -2.41
CA MET A 191 7.77 1.62 -3.63
C MET A 191 7.99 0.55 -4.70
N PHE A 192 7.60 0.86 -5.93
CA PHE A 192 7.81 0.01 -7.10
C PHE A 192 8.83 0.61 -8.05
N GLU A 193 9.66 -0.22 -8.69
CA GLU A 193 10.53 0.21 -9.79
C GLU A 193 10.01 -0.34 -11.10
N ASP A 194 9.89 0.53 -12.08
CA ASP A 194 9.54 0.18 -13.44
C ASP A 194 10.79 -0.26 -14.23
N SER A 195 10.67 -1.31 -15.04
CA SER A 195 11.84 -2.01 -15.59
C SER A 195 12.61 -1.21 -16.64
N ARG A 196 11.92 -0.39 -17.44
CA ARG A 196 12.52 0.36 -18.55
C ARG A 196 13.15 1.68 -18.13
N THR A 197 12.46 2.49 -17.33
CA THR A 197 12.98 3.81 -16.93
C THR A 197 13.73 3.75 -15.61
N THR A 198 13.53 2.70 -14.81
CA THR A 198 14.11 2.54 -13.48
C THR A 198 13.74 3.68 -12.53
N SER A 199 12.54 4.24 -12.69
CA SER A 199 11.96 5.22 -11.77
C SER A 199 11.29 4.50 -10.61
N TRP A 200 11.31 5.09 -9.42
CA TRP A 200 10.67 4.54 -8.23
C TRP A 200 9.35 5.24 -7.97
N TRP A 201 8.28 4.47 -7.93
CA TRP A 201 6.88 4.89 -7.86
C TRP A 201 6.30 4.56 -6.50
N GLN A 202 5.74 5.56 -5.83
CA GLN A 202 5.11 5.42 -4.54
C GLN A 202 3.72 4.78 -4.68
N GLN A 203 3.44 3.74 -3.90
CA GLN A 203 2.19 2.99 -4.00
C GLN A 203 0.97 3.82 -3.62
N GLU A 204 1.11 4.72 -2.65
CA GLU A 204 -0.02 5.52 -2.15
C GLU A 204 -0.57 6.46 -3.22
N THR A 205 0.33 7.22 -3.83
CA THR A 205 0.02 8.35 -4.70
C THR A 205 0.09 7.98 -6.18
N GLY A 206 0.89 6.97 -6.51
CA GLY A 206 1.29 6.67 -7.89
C GLY A 206 2.39 7.60 -8.42
N GLU A 207 2.99 8.45 -7.58
CA GLU A 207 4.04 9.38 -8.02
C GLU A 207 5.39 8.67 -8.18
N ALA A 208 6.10 8.95 -9.27
CA ALA A 208 7.52 8.67 -9.36
C ALA A 208 8.31 9.64 -8.45
N ILE A 209 8.83 9.15 -7.33
CA ILE A 209 9.55 9.96 -6.33
C ILE A 209 11.07 9.99 -6.56
N ALA A 210 11.59 9.07 -7.38
CA ALA A 210 12.98 9.04 -7.80
C ALA A 210 13.17 8.49 -9.22
N GLY A 211 14.31 8.81 -9.83
CA GLY A 211 14.67 8.37 -11.18
C GLY A 211 14.20 9.29 -12.31
N PRO A 212 14.33 8.85 -13.58
CA PRO A 212 14.14 9.71 -14.75
C PRO A 212 12.76 10.34 -14.88
N LEU A 213 11.71 9.69 -14.36
CA LEU A 213 10.34 10.18 -14.44
C LEU A 213 9.86 10.88 -13.16
N LYS A 214 10.78 11.33 -12.30
CA LYS A 214 10.43 11.98 -11.02
C LYS A 214 9.38 13.10 -11.21
N GLY A 215 8.33 13.08 -10.38
CA GLY A 215 7.21 14.01 -10.40
C GLY A 215 6.07 13.63 -11.35
N THR A 216 6.20 12.54 -12.12
CA THR A 216 5.09 11.99 -12.92
C THR A 216 4.19 11.09 -12.09
N MET A 217 2.93 10.95 -12.50
CA MET A 217 1.92 10.17 -11.80
C MET A 217 1.45 9.00 -12.67
N LEU A 218 1.35 7.81 -12.08
CA LEU A 218 0.57 6.72 -12.67
C LEU A 218 -0.91 7.10 -12.69
N LYS A 219 -1.61 6.68 -13.75
CA LYS A 219 -3.06 6.85 -13.82
C LYS A 219 -3.73 5.91 -12.84
N GLU A 220 -4.31 6.45 -11.77
CA GLU A 220 -5.12 5.65 -10.86
C GLU A 220 -6.47 5.26 -11.48
N LEU A 221 -6.90 4.04 -11.18
CA LEU A 221 -8.11 3.40 -11.66
C LEU A 221 -9.10 3.19 -10.51
N PRO A 222 -10.41 3.37 -10.73
CA PRO A 222 -11.42 3.13 -9.71
C PRO A 222 -11.33 1.72 -9.12
N SER A 223 -11.44 1.65 -7.80
CA SER A 223 -11.50 0.39 -7.05
C SER A 223 -12.28 0.62 -5.78
N GLN A 224 -12.71 -0.46 -5.14
CA GLN A 224 -13.43 -0.41 -3.87
C GLN A 224 -12.84 -1.43 -2.89
N GLN A 225 -12.67 -1.05 -1.63
CA GLN A 225 -12.28 -1.96 -0.57
C GLN A 225 -13.50 -2.31 0.28
N MET A 226 -13.86 -3.59 0.32
CA MET A 226 -15.03 -4.07 1.06
C MET A 226 -14.91 -5.55 1.37
N ARG A 227 -15.86 -6.09 2.15
CA ARG A 227 -15.99 -7.54 2.35
C ARG A 227 -16.39 -8.22 1.04
N LEU A 228 -15.87 -9.41 0.78
CA LEU A 228 -16.19 -10.17 -0.44
C LEU A 228 -17.70 -10.40 -0.61
N SER A 229 -18.44 -10.63 0.46
CA SER A 229 -19.91 -10.75 0.39
C SER A 229 -20.61 -9.49 -0.11
N ALA A 230 -20.15 -8.30 0.29
CA ALA A 230 -20.70 -7.03 -0.20
C ALA A 230 -20.37 -6.83 -1.68
N TRP A 231 -19.13 -7.17 -2.08
CA TRP A 231 -18.71 -7.10 -3.48
C TRP A 231 -19.52 -8.04 -4.39
N VAL A 232 -19.75 -9.28 -3.95
CA VAL A 232 -20.52 -10.28 -4.68
C VAL A 232 -22.00 -9.89 -4.82
N ARG A 233 -22.58 -9.27 -3.80
CA ARG A 233 -23.95 -8.73 -3.88
C ARG A 233 -24.09 -7.77 -5.06
N LYS A 234 -23.09 -6.90 -5.26
CA LYS A 234 -23.04 -5.93 -6.35
C LYS A 234 -22.62 -6.56 -7.69
N TYR A 235 -21.72 -7.53 -7.67
CA TYR A 235 -21.15 -8.18 -8.85
C TYR A 235 -21.21 -9.71 -8.75
N PRO A 236 -22.37 -10.35 -8.98
CA PRO A 236 -22.55 -11.79 -8.79
C PRO A 236 -21.74 -12.65 -9.76
N ASN A 237 -21.31 -12.09 -10.89
CA ASN A 237 -20.46 -12.76 -11.88
C ASN A 237 -18.97 -12.48 -11.68
N THR A 238 -18.57 -11.88 -10.55
CA THR A 238 -17.17 -11.55 -10.28
C THR A 238 -16.29 -12.79 -10.29
N LYS A 239 -15.04 -12.63 -10.74
CA LYS A 239 -13.99 -13.62 -10.49
C LYS A 239 -13.19 -13.24 -9.25
N VAL A 240 -12.73 -14.22 -8.49
CA VAL A 240 -11.98 -13.99 -7.24
C VAL A 240 -10.58 -14.58 -7.37
N LEU A 241 -9.55 -13.79 -7.07
CA LEU A 241 -8.17 -14.27 -7.05
C LEU A 241 -8.02 -15.33 -5.95
N GLN A 242 -7.56 -16.52 -6.33
CA GLN A 242 -7.34 -17.61 -5.40
C GLN A 242 -5.91 -17.57 -4.84
N PRO A 243 -5.72 -17.91 -3.55
CA PRO A 243 -4.39 -18.01 -2.95
C PRO A 243 -3.53 -19.04 -3.69
N ASP A 244 -2.31 -18.64 -4.07
CA ASP A 244 -1.33 -19.55 -4.65
C ASP A 244 -0.76 -20.47 -3.56
N THR A 245 -0.93 -21.78 -3.73
CA THR A 245 -0.57 -22.79 -2.71
C THR A 245 0.92 -22.77 -2.36
N VAL A 246 1.78 -22.27 -3.28
CA VAL A 246 3.21 -22.09 -3.03
C VAL A 246 3.49 -21.13 -1.88
N PHE A 247 2.61 -20.16 -1.64
CA PHE A 247 2.77 -19.10 -0.64
C PHE A 247 1.87 -19.28 0.59
N LYS A 248 1.30 -20.47 0.81
CA LYS A 248 0.39 -20.75 1.94
C LYS A 248 0.91 -20.25 3.29
N LYS A 249 2.21 -20.45 3.59
CA LYS A 249 2.82 -19.98 4.84
C LYS A 249 2.86 -18.46 4.92
N ALA A 250 3.14 -17.79 3.80
CA ALA A 250 3.19 -16.33 3.76
C ALA A 250 1.81 -15.71 3.97
N TYR A 251 0.75 -16.29 3.40
CA TYR A 251 -0.62 -15.85 3.65
C TYR A 251 -1.07 -16.12 5.09
N ALA A 252 -0.69 -17.25 5.67
CA ALA A 252 -0.99 -17.55 7.08
C ALA A 252 -0.36 -16.53 8.04
N ASN A 253 0.79 -15.94 7.70
CA ASN A 253 1.40 -14.88 8.50
C ASN A 253 0.62 -13.56 8.47
N LEU A 254 -0.34 -13.39 7.55
CA LEU A 254 -1.23 -12.23 7.47
C LEU A 254 -2.58 -12.49 8.16
N GLU A 255 -2.77 -13.64 8.79
CA GLU A 255 -4.00 -13.94 9.53
C GLU A 255 -4.26 -12.87 10.60
N GLY A 256 -5.51 -12.37 10.64
CA GLY A 256 -5.91 -11.31 11.58
C GLY A 256 -5.55 -9.89 11.13
N TYR A 257 -4.83 -9.72 10.02
CA TYR A 257 -4.53 -8.40 9.45
C TYR A 257 -5.80 -7.58 9.17
N ASP A 258 -6.79 -8.21 8.51
CA ASP A 258 -8.07 -7.58 8.18
C ASP A 258 -8.86 -7.12 9.41
N LYS A 259 -8.61 -7.75 10.56
CA LYS A 259 -9.23 -7.45 11.87
C LYS A 259 -8.39 -6.48 12.70
N GLY A 260 -7.18 -6.16 12.26
CA GLY A 260 -6.23 -5.33 13.00
C GLY A 260 -5.60 -6.03 14.21
N THR A 261 -5.70 -7.36 14.29
CA THR A 261 -5.23 -8.18 15.41
C THR A 261 -3.99 -9.01 15.07
N ILE A 262 -3.35 -8.71 13.93
CA ILE A 262 -2.10 -9.35 13.53
C ILE A 262 -1.00 -9.09 14.57
N ASP A 263 -0.20 -10.10 14.86
CA ASP A 263 0.97 -10.01 15.71
C ASP A 263 2.15 -9.43 14.89
N GLY A 264 2.33 -8.11 14.94
CA GLY A 264 3.36 -7.42 14.16
C GLY A 264 3.47 -5.93 14.46
N ASP A 265 4.70 -5.46 14.70
CA ASP A 265 4.95 -4.05 15.07
C ASP A 265 4.57 -3.04 13.99
N LEU A 266 4.63 -3.42 12.71
CA LEU A 266 4.33 -2.50 11.61
C LEU A 266 2.83 -2.53 11.25
N GLU A 267 2.20 -3.69 11.32
CA GLU A 267 0.85 -3.93 10.81
C GLU A 267 -0.24 -3.95 11.89
N HIS A 268 0.10 -4.09 13.18
CA HIS A 268 -0.96 -4.08 14.21
C HIS A 268 -1.68 -2.74 14.23
N ARG A 269 -2.99 -2.78 14.46
CA ARG A 269 -3.83 -1.60 14.59
C ARG A 269 -3.68 -0.99 15.99
N ASP A 270 -3.74 0.34 16.09
CA ASP A 270 -4.06 1.01 17.36
C ASP A 270 -5.58 1.07 17.53
N SER A 271 -6.10 0.48 18.61
CA SER A 271 -7.55 0.40 18.85
C SER A 271 -8.19 1.75 19.20
N ALA A 272 -7.44 2.61 19.88
CA ALA A 272 -7.86 3.98 20.17
C ALA A 272 -7.92 4.83 18.89
N SER A 273 -8.72 5.90 18.90
CA SER A 273 -8.85 6.84 17.79
C SER A 273 -7.62 7.75 17.66
N TRP A 274 -7.31 8.16 16.43
CA TRP A 274 -6.27 9.16 16.10
C TRP A 274 -4.85 8.92 16.63
N LYS A 275 -4.50 7.66 16.89
CA LYS A 275 -3.12 7.18 17.14
C LYS A 275 -2.42 6.87 15.81
N PHE A 276 -1.12 6.62 15.89
CA PHE A 276 -0.26 6.46 14.71
C PHE A 276 -0.83 5.43 13.73
N LYS A 277 -1.30 4.28 14.23
CA LYS A 277 -1.89 3.18 13.44
C LYS A 277 -3.39 3.01 13.70
N SER A 278 -4.09 4.09 14.06
CA SER A 278 -5.55 4.10 14.03
C SER A 278 -6.03 3.99 12.59
N TRP A 279 -7.18 3.35 12.39
CA TRP A 279 -7.81 3.30 11.08
C TRP A 279 -8.65 4.55 10.86
N VAL A 280 -8.56 5.10 9.64
CA VAL A 280 -9.39 6.19 9.16
C VAL A 280 -9.95 5.83 7.79
N VAL A 281 -11.08 6.43 7.42
CA VAL A 281 -11.47 6.55 6.01
C VAL A 281 -11.04 7.93 5.55
N GLY A 282 -10.14 7.98 4.58
CA GLY A 282 -9.69 9.20 3.93
C GLY A 282 -10.48 9.48 2.66
N VAL A 283 -10.88 10.73 2.45
CA VAL A 283 -11.61 11.21 1.27
C VAL A 283 -10.85 12.39 0.66
N PRO A 284 -10.13 12.17 -0.46
CA PRO A 284 -9.53 13.26 -1.21
C PRO A 284 -10.60 13.97 -2.04
N VAL A 285 -10.67 15.31 -1.93
CA VAL A 285 -11.63 16.15 -2.65
C VAL A 285 -10.91 17.36 -3.23
N ASN A 286 -10.67 17.33 -4.55
CA ASN A 286 -9.91 18.37 -5.26
C ASN A 286 -8.54 18.62 -4.59
N ASN A 287 -8.28 19.83 -4.11
CA ASN A 287 -7.04 20.21 -3.41
C ASN A 287 -7.17 20.10 -1.88
N SER A 288 -8.21 19.44 -1.38
CA SER A 288 -8.47 19.23 0.05
C SER A 288 -8.60 17.74 0.36
N ALA A 289 -8.47 17.40 1.63
CA ALA A 289 -8.58 16.03 2.10
C ALA A 289 -9.27 16.01 3.45
N ARG A 290 -10.09 14.99 3.70
CA ARG A 290 -10.74 14.79 4.99
C ARG A 290 -10.59 13.36 5.47
N ALA A 291 -10.31 13.20 6.76
CA ALA A 291 -10.26 11.91 7.43
C ALA A 291 -11.44 11.73 8.39
N TYR A 292 -11.99 10.53 8.41
CA TYR A 292 -13.04 10.09 9.34
C TYR A 292 -12.51 8.94 10.19
N ASP A 293 -12.57 9.08 11.52
CA ASP A 293 -12.13 8.02 12.42
C ASP A 293 -12.97 6.75 12.27
N TRP A 294 -12.29 5.60 12.21
CA TRP A 294 -12.99 4.33 12.03
C TRP A 294 -13.89 3.97 13.22
N ASN A 295 -13.52 4.33 14.46
CA ASN A 295 -14.37 4.02 15.62
C ASN A 295 -15.64 4.87 15.61
N ASP A 296 -15.55 6.14 15.21
CA ASP A 296 -16.74 6.98 15.00
C ASP A 296 -17.62 6.43 13.88
N LEU A 297 -17.04 5.98 12.77
CA LEU A 297 -17.79 5.34 11.69
C LEU A 297 -18.52 4.07 12.15
N LEU A 298 -17.89 3.23 12.97
CA LEU A 298 -18.56 2.05 13.54
C LEU A 298 -19.67 2.42 14.54
N LYS A 299 -19.46 3.49 15.32
CA LYS A 299 -20.42 3.96 16.32
C LYS A 299 -21.66 4.59 15.68
N TYR A 300 -21.47 5.48 14.72
CA TYR A 300 -22.55 6.27 14.12
C TYR A 300 -23.11 5.63 12.84
N LYS A 301 -22.35 4.76 12.17
CA LYS A 301 -22.66 4.07 10.90
C LYS A 301 -22.85 4.97 9.68
N VAL A 302 -23.32 6.20 9.86
CA VAL A 302 -23.60 7.18 8.83
C VAL A 302 -23.14 8.54 9.33
N ILE A 303 -22.26 9.20 8.57
CA ILE A 303 -21.78 10.56 8.82
C ILE A 303 -22.10 11.38 7.58
N ASN A 304 -22.94 12.41 7.73
CA ASN A 304 -23.17 13.42 6.70
C ASN A 304 -22.16 14.54 6.88
N ASP A 305 -21.56 14.98 5.79
CA ASP A 305 -20.53 16.01 5.81
C ASP A 305 -20.59 16.93 4.58
N SER A 306 -19.87 18.03 4.63
CA SER A 306 -19.69 18.95 3.50
C SER A 306 -18.24 19.40 3.40
N ILE A 307 -17.66 19.19 2.23
CA ILE A 307 -16.28 19.60 1.89
C ILE A 307 -16.37 20.51 0.67
N SER A 308 -15.91 21.74 0.79
CA SER A 308 -15.88 22.73 -0.31
C SER A 308 -17.25 22.88 -1.01
N SER A 309 -18.32 23.02 -0.22
CA SER A 309 -19.75 23.13 -0.62
C SER A 309 -20.43 21.86 -1.17
N ALA A 310 -19.67 20.83 -1.54
CA ALA A 310 -20.23 19.54 -1.93
C ALA A 310 -20.63 18.72 -0.70
N SER A 311 -21.79 18.06 -0.76
CA SER A 311 -22.31 17.24 0.33
C SER A 311 -21.99 15.77 0.12
N TYR A 312 -21.54 15.12 1.19
CA TYR A 312 -21.09 13.74 1.18
C TYR A 312 -21.77 12.97 2.30
N VAL A 313 -21.93 11.67 2.09
CA VAL A 313 -22.24 10.72 3.16
C VAL A 313 -21.15 9.66 3.20
N VAL A 314 -20.58 9.45 4.38
CA VAL A 314 -19.65 8.36 4.68
C VAL A 314 -20.42 7.34 5.52
N CYS A 315 -20.45 6.10 5.09
CA CYS A 315 -21.22 5.07 5.78
C CYS A 315 -20.52 3.72 5.82
N VAL A 316 -20.85 2.92 6.84
CA VAL A 316 -20.41 1.53 7.01
C VAL A 316 -21.63 0.61 6.92
N GLU A 317 -21.46 -0.49 6.20
CA GLU A 317 -22.48 -1.54 6.04
C GLU A 317 -22.79 -2.25 7.38
N PRO A 318 -23.90 -3.02 7.46
CA PRO A 318 -24.23 -3.82 8.66
C PRO A 318 -23.12 -4.80 9.05
N ASP A 319 -22.23 -5.15 8.11
CA ASP A 319 -21.12 -6.05 8.31
C ASP A 319 -19.96 -5.47 9.14
N SER A 320 -20.02 -4.17 9.49
CA SER A 320 -19.02 -3.40 10.26
C SER A 320 -17.63 -3.34 9.61
N VAL A 321 -17.55 -3.56 8.30
CA VAL A 321 -16.28 -3.70 7.57
C VAL A 321 -16.30 -2.97 6.23
N SER A 322 -17.37 -3.12 5.46
CA SER A 322 -17.52 -2.48 4.15
C SER A 322 -17.91 -1.02 4.34
N PHE A 323 -17.16 -0.10 3.74
CA PHE A 323 -17.41 1.33 3.83
C PHE A 323 -17.67 1.93 2.46
N HIS A 324 -18.42 3.03 2.43
CA HIS A 324 -18.73 3.75 1.19
C HIS A 324 -18.76 5.25 1.43
N VAL A 325 -18.40 5.99 0.38
CA VAL A 325 -18.55 7.45 0.34
C VAL A 325 -19.32 7.82 -0.90
N TRP A 326 -20.43 8.53 -0.70
CA TRP A 326 -21.34 8.92 -1.76
C TRP A 326 -21.49 10.43 -1.84
N ASN A 327 -21.66 10.95 -3.05
CA ASN A 327 -22.16 12.30 -3.23
C ASN A 327 -23.63 12.34 -2.77
N ALA A 328 -23.92 13.13 -1.74
CA ALA A 328 -25.25 13.25 -1.14
C ALA A 328 -26.12 14.30 -1.88
N THR A 329 -26.03 14.36 -3.21
CA THR A 329 -26.85 15.23 -4.06
C THR A 329 -27.40 14.45 -5.25
N VAL A 330 -28.72 14.44 -5.41
CA VAL A 330 -29.42 13.76 -6.51
C VAL A 330 -30.45 14.73 -7.10
N GLY A 331 -30.39 14.97 -8.42
CA GLY A 331 -31.32 15.88 -9.09
C GLY A 331 -31.30 17.32 -8.56
N GLY A 332 -30.17 17.78 -8.00
CA GLY A 332 -30.04 19.10 -7.37
C GLY A 332 -30.50 19.16 -5.90
N ASN A 333 -31.13 18.10 -5.39
CA ASN A 333 -31.53 18.01 -3.99
C ASN A 333 -30.40 17.46 -3.14
N ARG A 334 -30.03 18.22 -2.09
CA ARG A 334 -29.14 17.73 -1.04
C ARG A 334 -29.89 16.72 -0.17
N LEU A 335 -29.32 15.54 -0.02
CA LEU A 335 -29.84 14.45 0.81
C LEU A 335 -29.20 14.51 2.19
N ASN A 336 -29.89 13.99 3.20
CA ASN A 336 -29.36 13.85 4.56
C ASN A 336 -29.70 12.46 5.10
N PHE A 337 -28.68 11.63 5.27
CA PHE A 337 -28.88 10.22 5.57
C PHE A 337 -28.89 9.93 7.07
N THR A 338 -29.76 9.03 7.47
CA THR A 338 -29.77 8.43 8.80
C THR A 338 -29.74 6.91 8.65
N TRP A 339 -29.25 6.21 9.68
CA TRP A 339 -29.28 4.76 9.72
C TRP A 339 -30.67 4.26 10.17
N ASP A 340 -31.30 3.39 9.38
CA ASP A 340 -32.53 2.71 9.77
C ASP A 340 -32.19 1.34 10.39
N ASN A 341 -32.38 1.22 11.71
CA ASN A 341 -32.14 -0.03 12.44
C ASN A 341 -33.08 -1.17 12.05
N SER A 342 -34.30 -0.88 11.60
CA SER A 342 -35.30 -1.90 11.31
C SER A 342 -35.01 -2.63 9.99
N THR A 343 -34.60 -1.88 8.97
CA THR A 343 -34.30 -2.40 7.65
C THR A 343 -32.81 -2.61 7.41
N GLN A 344 -31.95 -2.07 8.29
CA GLN A 344 -30.50 -2.00 8.11
C GLN A 344 -30.11 -1.33 6.79
N THR A 345 -30.78 -0.23 6.46
CA THR A 345 -30.56 0.57 5.25
C THR A 345 -30.30 2.04 5.58
N LEU A 346 -29.96 2.82 4.55
CA LEU A 346 -29.83 4.27 4.66
C LEU A 346 -31.18 4.92 4.38
N LYS A 347 -31.61 5.86 5.24
CA LYS A 347 -32.83 6.64 5.05
C LYS A 347 -32.50 8.11 4.88
N ASP A 348 -32.91 8.70 3.76
CA ASP A 348 -32.81 10.14 3.54
C ASP A 348 -33.96 10.86 4.28
N SER A 349 -33.62 11.71 5.25
CA SER A 349 -34.59 12.49 6.01
C SER A 349 -35.24 13.61 5.21
N ASN A 350 -34.61 14.06 4.11
CA ASN A 350 -35.12 15.19 3.33
C ASN A 350 -36.22 14.75 2.36
N THR A 351 -36.08 13.59 1.71
CA THR A 351 -37.11 13.06 0.78
C THR A 351 -37.91 11.89 1.33
N GLY A 352 -37.47 11.28 2.43
CA GLY A 352 -38.05 10.04 2.95
C GLY A 352 -37.68 8.78 2.16
N SER A 353 -36.78 8.88 1.19
CA SER A 353 -36.34 7.74 0.36
C SER A 353 -35.39 6.82 1.14
N SER A 354 -35.48 5.52 0.87
CA SER A 354 -34.58 4.49 1.42
C SER A 354 -33.58 4.05 0.37
N TRP A 355 -32.35 3.76 0.79
CA TRP A 355 -31.22 3.46 -0.07
C TRP A 355 -30.43 2.27 0.46
N ASN A 356 -29.97 1.41 -0.44
CA ASN A 356 -29.02 0.36 -0.09
C ASN A 356 -27.57 0.88 -0.09
N PHE A 357 -26.63 0.06 0.37
CA PHE A 357 -25.21 0.42 0.43
C PHE A 357 -24.50 0.39 -0.92
N ASP A 358 -25.14 -0.12 -1.96
CA ASP A 358 -24.61 -0.06 -3.33
C ASP A 358 -24.94 1.28 -4.00
N GLY A 359 -25.60 2.19 -3.28
CA GLY A 359 -25.95 3.54 -3.71
C GLY A 359 -27.29 3.62 -4.46
N LEU A 360 -28.11 2.56 -4.46
CA LEU A 360 -29.39 2.51 -5.15
C LEU A 360 -30.55 2.91 -4.23
N GLY A 361 -31.41 3.82 -4.69
CA GLY A 361 -32.69 4.13 -4.05
C GLY A 361 -33.65 2.96 -4.22
N ILE A 362 -34.05 2.33 -3.11
CA ILE A 362 -34.88 1.12 -3.11
C ILE A 362 -36.36 1.40 -2.79
N ALA A 363 -36.67 2.55 -2.19
CA ALA A 363 -38.03 2.97 -1.89
C ALA A 363 -38.14 4.49 -1.75
N GLY A 364 -39.38 5.00 -1.87
CA GLY A 364 -39.69 6.42 -1.74
C GLY A 364 -39.53 7.22 -3.05
N PRO A 365 -39.58 8.56 -2.97
CA PRO A 365 -39.60 9.43 -4.14
C PRO A 365 -38.38 9.31 -5.07
N LEU A 366 -37.22 8.92 -4.54
CA LEU A 366 -35.98 8.73 -5.30
C LEU A 366 -35.67 7.25 -5.59
N LYS A 367 -36.69 6.40 -5.64
CA LYS A 367 -36.53 5.00 -6.06
C LYS A 367 -35.85 4.92 -7.44
N ASP A 368 -34.99 3.93 -7.61
CA ASP A 368 -34.20 3.64 -8.81
C ASP A 368 -33.15 4.71 -9.17
N SER A 369 -33.02 5.76 -8.35
CA SER A 369 -31.91 6.71 -8.45
C SER A 369 -30.61 6.10 -7.92
N VAL A 370 -29.47 6.55 -8.44
CA VAL A 370 -28.14 6.04 -8.08
C VAL A 370 -27.27 7.17 -7.54
N LEU A 371 -26.66 6.94 -6.37
CA LEU A 371 -25.66 7.83 -5.79
C LEU A 371 -24.33 7.71 -6.55
N LYS A 372 -23.67 8.84 -6.78
CA LYS A 372 -22.34 8.84 -7.40
C LYS A 372 -21.29 8.48 -6.35
N PRO A 373 -20.46 7.45 -6.59
CA PRO A 373 -19.39 7.10 -5.66
C PRO A 373 -18.34 8.21 -5.62
N VAL A 374 -17.74 8.39 -4.45
CA VAL A 374 -16.61 9.29 -4.23
C VAL A 374 -15.41 8.44 -3.87
N LYS A 375 -14.26 8.80 -4.43
CA LYS A 375 -12.99 8.15 -4.13
C LYS A 375 -12.72 8.25 -2.63
N ALA A 376 -12.44 7.11 -2.01
CA ALA A 376 -12.17 7.01 -0.59
C ALA A 376 -11.40 5.74 -0.28
N TYR A 377 -10.65 5.77 0.82
CA TYR A 377 -9.73 4.70 1.18
C TYR A 377 -9.69 4.50 2.68
N GLN A 378 -9.60 3.26 3.13
CA GLN A 378 -9.37 2.96 4.54
C GLN A 378 -7.88 2.79 4.75
N GLU A 379 -7.28 3.55 5.67
CA GLU A 379 -5.82 3.61 5.83
C GLU A 379 -5.45 3.73 7.31
N PHE A 380 -4.16 3.53 7.62
CA PHE A 380 -3.60 4.00 8.86
C PHE A 380 -3.47 5.52 8.87
N TRP A 381 -3.75 6.13 10.01
CA TRP A 381 -3.71 7.57 10.19
C TRP A 381 -2.35 8.19 9.85
N HIS A 382 -1.24 7.53 10.22
CA HIS A 382 0.10 8.03 9.89
C HIS A 382 0.33 8.12 8.38
N SER A 383 -0.14 7.11 7.62
CA SER A 383 -0.03 7.07 6.16
C SER A 383 -0.84 8.20 5.56
N TRP A 384 -2.14 8.25 5.88
CA TRP A 384 -3.04 9.28 5.35
C TRP A 384 -2.50 10.69 5.58
N LYS A 385 -2.07 11.01 6.81
CA LYS A 385 -1.56 12.33 7.17
C LYS A 385 -0.24 12.66 6.47
N HIS A 386 0.62 11.68 6.20
CA HIS A 386 1.87 11.92 5.49
C HIS A 386 1.59 12.37 4.04
N PHE A 387 0.63 11.73 3.37
CA PHE A 387 0.28 12.04 1.98
C PHE A 387 -0.74 13.17 1.82
N HIS A 388 -1.43 13.52 2.90
CA HIS A 388 -2.39 14.62 2.96
C HIS A 388 -2.09 15.48 4.19
N PRO A 389 -0.98 16.24 4.21
CA PRO A 389 -0.54 17.00 5.40
C PRO A 389 -1.56 18.06 5.84
N GLU A 390 -2.30 18.62 4.89
CA GLU A 390 -3.36 19.61 5.10
C GLU A 390 -4.74 18.97 5.36
N THR A 391 -4.79 17.67 5.66
CA THR A 391 -6.08 16.98 5.90
C THR A 391 -6.78 17.51 7.15
N ASP A 392 -8.07 17.77 7.02
CA ASP A 392 -8.94 18.02 8.17
C ASP A 392 -9.34 16.68 8.81
N SER A 393 -9.26 16.60 10.13
CA SER A 393 -9.93 15.54 10.90
C SER A 393 -11.39 15.91 11.11
N PHE A 394 -12.31 15.06 10.67
CA PHE A 394 -13.72 15.26 10.97
C PHE A 394 -13.97 15.14 12.48
N SER A 395 -14.63 16.13 13.06
CA SER A 395 -15.10 16.10 14.44
C SER A 395 -16.62 16.02 14.45
N TYR A 396 -17.16 14.89 14.92
CA TYR A 396 -18.61 14.75 15.07
C TYR A 396 -19.07 15.68 16.20
N THR A 397 -19.54 16.87 15.85
CA THR A 397 -20.11 17.80 16.81
C THR A 397 -21.54 17.36 17.07
N ILE A 398 -21.80 16.78 18.25
CA ILE A 398 -23.17 16.54 18.70
C ILE A 398 -23.77 17.92 18.94
N ASN A 399 -24.64 18.38 18.02
CA ASN A 399 -25.60 19.41 18.36
C ASN A 399 -26.48 18.81 19.47
N LYS A 400 -26.17 19.14 20.72
CA LYS A 400 -26.96 18.78 21.89
C LYS A 400 -28.28 19.54 21.90
#